data_AF-A0A2D8CBQ4-F1
#
_entry.id   AF-A0A2D8CBQ4-F1
#
_cell.length_a   1.000
_cell.length_b   1.000
_cell.length_c   1.000
_cell.angle_alpha   90.00
_cell.angle_beta   90.00
_cell.angle_gamma   90.00
#
_symmetry.space_group_name_H-M   'P 1'
#
loop_
_entity.id
_entity.type
_entity.pdbx_description
1 polymer ?
#
loop_
_entity_poly.entity_id
_entity_poly.type
_entity_poly.pdbx_seq_one_letter_code
_entity_poly.pdbx_strand_id
1 'polypeptide(L)'
;MNDFELSWRWEKTHNPVISDSEKAQIQPVSEIESKRLNKVIDYFEIEDNLSNDFIESDWIIANSENDEKINTFRNKLTSILNSWNENVIVTWNRTTTLKTTKEIFIKYWDDFCYPSSDDVTIISEETNWVMFYRHFEVANIWTRKKNEHTTTRFSSRA
;
A
#
# COMPACT_ATOMS: atom_id res chain seq x y z
N MET A 1 10.40 3.58 17.07
CA MET A 1 11.01 3.76 15.74
C MET A 1 12.50 3.45 15.76
N ASN A 2 13.29 3.85 16.74
CA ASN A 2 14.77 3.78 16.70
C ASN A 2 15.40 2.43 16.27
N ASP A 3 14.71 1.29 16.46
CA ASP A 3 15.22 -0.03 16.06
C ASP A 3 14.74 -0.50 14.66
N PHE A 4 13.89 0.29 13.99
CA PHE A 4 13.41 0.00 12.63
C PHE A 4 14.35 0.63 11.59
N GLU A 5 14.93 -0.20 10.73
CA GLU A 5 16.05 0.15 9.84
C GLU A 5 15.75 1.30 8.87
N LEU A 6 14.48 1.49 8.50
CA LEU A 6 14.05 2.54 7.56
C LEU A 6 13.49 3.78 8.27
N SER A 7 13.60 3.89 9.60
CA SER A 7 13.00 5.01 10.35
C SER A 7 13.48 6.39 9.90
N TRP A 8 14.72 6.47 9.41
CA TRP A 8 15.34 7.70 8.93
C TRP A 8 14.54 8.38 7.81
N ARG A 9 13.74 7.63 7.04
CA ARG A 9 12.90 8.16 5.95
C ARG A 9 11.85 9.16 6.43
N TRP A 10 11.35 8.98 7.65
CA TRP A 10 10.36 9.89 8.24
C TRP A 10 10.96 10.78 9.34
N GLU A 11 12.28 10.93 9.37
CA GLU A 11 12.94 11.94 10.20
C GLU A 11 12.88 13.31 9.55
N LYS A 12 12.84 14.37 10.36
CA LYS A 12 12.73 15.76 9.89
C LYS A 12 13.88 16.18 8.96
N THR A 13 15.04 15.55 9.10
CA THR A 13 16.21 15.75 8.23
C THR A 13 15.97 15.26 6.81
N HIS A 14 15.10 14.26 6.65
CA HIS A 14 14.80 13.63 5.37
C HIS A 14 13.45 14.10 4.81
N ASN A 15 12.40 14.03 5.62
CA ASN A 15 11.09 14.56 5.32
C ASN A 15 10.75 15.70 6.30
N PRO A 16 11.04 16.96 5.95
CA PRO A 16 10.74 18.10 6.82
C PRO A 16 9.23 18.36 6.95
N VAL A 17 8.44 17.89 5.99
CA VAL A 17 7.01 18.19 5.84
C VAL A 17 6.13 17.29 6.73
N ILE A 18 6.56 16.05 7.02
CA ILE A 18 5.79 15.13 7.85
C ILE A 18 5.68 15.65 9.29
N SER A 19 4.46 15.79 9.80
CA SER A 19 4.22 16.21 11.18
C SER A 19 4.44 15.07 12.18
N ASP A 20 4.65 15.39 13.45
CA ASP A 20 4.84 14.37 14.50
C ASP A 20 3.58 13.49 14.68
N SER A 21 2.39 14.07 14.50
CA SER A 21 1.12 13.33 14.56
C SER A 21 0.90 12.38 13.38
N GLU A 22 1.40 12.74 12.19
CA GLU A 22 1.43 11.85 11.03
C GLU A 22 2.46 10.75 11.20
N LYS A 23 3.67 11.10 11.69
CA LYS A 23 4.73 10.13 11.99
C LYS A 23 4.30 9.09 13.02
N ALA A 24 3.53 9.49 14.04
CA ALA A 24 2.98 8.57 15.04
C ALA A 24 2.01 7.50 14.47
N GLN A 25 1.47 7.73 13.27
CA GLN A 25 0.64 6.76 12.55
C GLN A 25 1.46 5.78 11.71
N ILE A 26 2.79 5.93 11.65
CA ILE A 26 3.69 4.98 11.00
C ILE A 26 4.23 4.06 12.09
N GLN A 27 3.76 2.83 12.11
CA GLN A 27 3.96 1.90 13.22
C GLN A 27 4.72 0.66 12.74
N PRO A 28 6.06 0.67 12.81
CA PRO A 28 6.85 -0.54 12.63
C PRO A 28 6.35 -1.66 13.52
N VAL A 29 6.24 -2.86 12.95
CA VAL A 29 5.91 -4.05 13.74
C VAL A 29 7.19 -4.74 14.21
N SER A 30 7.08 -5.62 15.20
CA SER A 30 8.22 -6.45 15.61
C SER A 30 8.64 -7.41 14.50
N GLU A 31 9.88 -7.88 14.52
CA GLU A 31 10.38 -8.88 13.56
C GLU A 31 9.50 -10.15 13.54
N ILE A 32 9.01 -10.59 14.70
CA ILE A 32 8.12 -11.75 14.83
C ILE A 32 6.80 -11.49 14.11
N GLU A 33 6.23 -10.31 14.29
CA GLU A 33 4.98 -9.92 13.65
C GLU A 33 5.17 -9.70 12.14
N SER A 34 6.30 -9.13 11.71
CA SER A 34 6.67 -9.02 10.30
C SER A 34 6.72 -10.40 9.64
N LYS A 35 7.37 -11.39 10.26
CA LYS A 35 7.38 -12.78 9.76
C LYS A 35 5.99 -13.39 9.70
N ARG A 36 5.10 -13.07 10.64
CA ARG A 36 3.71 -13.56 10.66
C ARG A 36 2.90 -12.96 9.52
N LEU A 37 2.99 -11.64 9.31
CA LEU A 37 2.30 -10.92 8.23
C LEU A 37 2.80 -11.36 6.86
N ASN A 38 4.11 -11.57 6.71
CA ASN A 38 4.68 -12.00 5.43
C ASN A 38 4.16 -13.38 4.97
N LYS A 39 3.69 -14.27 5.86
CA LYS A 39 2.99 -15.50 5.43
C LYS A 39 1.70 -15.23 4.65
N VAL A 40 1.00 -14.16 5.00
CA VAL A 40 -0.19 -13.72 4.26
C VAL A 40 0.25 -13.03 2.99
N ILE A 41 1.27 -12.19 3.04
CA ILE A 41 1.77 -11.45 1.87
C ILE A 41 2.33 -12.39 0.80
N ASP A 42 3.06 -13.45 1.19
CA ASP A 42 3.56 -14.51 0.32
C ASP A 42 2.43 -15.12 -0.56
N TYR A 43 1.18 -15.17 -0.06
CA TYR A 43 0.04 -15.61 -0.86
C TYR A 43 -0.28 -14.64 -2.00
N PHE A 44 -0.25 -13.33 -1.73
CA PHE A 44 -0.57 -12.30 -2.71
C PHE A 44 0.56 -12.10 -3.73
N GLU A 45 1.81 -12.36 -3.37
CA GLU A 45 2.96 -12.27 -4.30
C GLU A 45 2.95 -13.33 -5.40
N ILE A 46 2.08 -14.33 -5.32
CA ILE A 46 1.84 -15.32 -6.36
C ILE A 46 0.66 -14.84 -7.22
N GLU A 47 0.94 -14.41 -8.45
CA GLU A 47 -0.05 -13.85 -9.38
C GLU A 47 -1.27 -14.77 -9.61
N ASP A 48 -1.05 -16.09 -9.72
CA ASP A 48 -2.11 -17.08 -9.89
C ASP A 48 -3.17 -17.01 -8.78
N ASN A 49 -2.76 -16.67 -7.54
CA ASN A 49 -3.67 -16.53 -6.42
C ASN A 49 -4.55 -15.27 -6.53
N LEU A 50 -4.14 -14.27 -7.30
CA LEU A 50 -4.89 -13.02 -7.50
C LEU A 50 -5.87 -13.11 -8.67
N SER A 51 -5.47 -13.79 -9.74
CA SER A 51 -6.15 -13.81 -11.05
C SER A 51 -7.67 -14.07 -11.00
N ASN A 52 -8.12 -14.92 -10.07
CA ASN A 52 -9.52 -15.30 -9.96
C ASN A 52 -10.39 -14.26 -9.22
N ASP A 53 -9.84 -13.58 -8.22
CA ASP A 53 -10.62 -12.76 -7.29
C ASP A 53 -10.32 -11.26 -7.38
N PHE A 54 -9.30 -10.87 -8.14
CA PHE A 54 -8.83 -9.49 -8.25
C PHE A 54 -8.87 -8.97 -9.69
N ILE A 55 -8.88 -7.65 -9.82
CA ILE A 55 -8.76 -6.89 -11.06
C ILE A 55 -7.41 -6.17 -11.01
N GLU A 56 -6.57 -6.44 -12.00
CA GLU A 56 -5.26 -5.81 -12.19
C GLU A 56 -5.37 -4.44 -12.88
N SER A 57 -4.52 -3.48 -12.51
CA SER A 57 -4.47 -2.12 -13.06
C SER A 57 -3.51 -1.92 -14.24
N ASP A 58 -2.89 -2.98 -14.75
CA ASP A 58 -1.61 -2.95 -15.49
C ASP A 58 -0.46 -2.33 -14.67
N TRP A 59 0.75 -2.31 -15.26
CA TRP A 59 1.91 -1.60 -14.70
C TRP A 59 1.79 -0.09 -14.94
N ILE A 60 1.88 0.68 -13.86
CA ILE A 60 1.75 2.13 -13.82
C ILE A 60 3.10 2.75 -13.47
N ILE A 61 3.51 3.78 -14.21
CA ILE A 61 4.71 4.56 -13.87
C ILE A 61 4.52 5.26 -12.52
N ALA A 62 5.44 5.01 -11.60
CA ALA A 62 5.50 5.50 -10.22
C ALA A 62 6.81 6.26 -10.00
N ASN A 63 7.00 7.33 -10.77
CA ASN A 63 8.24 8.11 -10.77
C ASN A 63 8.20 9.23 -9.72
N SER A 64 9.30 9.39 -8.97
CA SER A 64 9.44 10.38 -7.88
C SER A 64 10.51 11.44 -8.14
N GLU A 65 10.93 11.65 -9.39
CA GLU A 65 11.99 12.62 -9.77
C GLU A 65 11.63 14.07 -9.39
N ASN A 66 10.35 14.43 -9.41
CA ASN A 66 9.86 15.75 -9.04
C ASN A 66 8.40 15.75 -8.56
N ASP A 67 7.98 16.85 -7.95
CA ASP A 67 6.64 17.02 -7.36
C ASP A 67 5.50 16.77 -8.35
N GLU A 68 5.65 17.12 -9.63
CA GLU A 68 4.60 16.90 -10.64
C GLU A 68 4.37 15.39 -10.86
N LYS A 69 5.46 14.62 -10.98
CA LYS A 69 5.40 13.17 -11.16
C LYS A 69 4.92 12.47 -9.88
N ILE A 70 5.38 12.93 -8.72
CA ILE A 70 4.90 12.47 -7.40
C ILE A 70 3.38 12.66 -7.29
N ASN A 71 2.89 13.86 -7.62
CA ASN A 71 1.45 14.16 -7.61
C ASN A 71 0.67 13.34 -8.64
N THR A 72 1.23 13.11 -9.82
CA THR A 72 0.60 12.31 -10.87
C THR A 72 0.33 10.88 -10.39
N PHE A 73 1.33 10.23 -9.81
CA PHE A 73 1.15 8.87 -9.28
C PHE A 73 0.24 8.84 -8.05
N ARG A 74 0.38 9.82 -7.13
CA ARG A 74 -0.52 10.00 -5.97
C ARG A 74 -1.99 10.10 -6.38
N ASN A 75 -2.29 10.87 -7.42
CA ASN A 75 -3.67 11.03 -7.93
C ASN A 75 -4.20 9.73 -8.53
N LYS A 76 -3.38 8.97 -9.27
CA LYS A 76 -3.74 7.64 -9.78
C LYS A 76 -4.03 6.66 -8.64
N LEU A 77 -3.14 6.57 -7.66
CA LEU A 77 -3.33 5.76 -6.45
C LEU A 77 -4.64 6.11 -5.74
N THR A 78 -4.87 7.40 -5.54
CA THR A 78 -6.10 7.90 -4.90
C THR A 78 -7.34 7.48 -5.68
N SER A 79 -7.32 7.58 -7.00
CA SER A 79 -8.44 7.19 -7.85
C SER A 79 -8.72 5.68 -7.80
N ILE A 80 -7.69 4.84 -7.85
CA ILE A 80 -7.82 3.38 -7.82
C ILE A 80 -8.30 2.91 -6.44
N LEU A 81 -7.81 3.55 -5.38
CA LEU A 81 -8.06 3.13 -4.00
C LEU A 81 -9.22 3.88 -3.33
N ASN A 82 -9.97 4.70 -4.06
CA ASN A 82 -11.00 5.57 -3.48
C ASN A 82 -12.13 4.81 -2.76
N SER A 83 -12.45 3.59 -3.17
CA SER A 83 -13.55 2.79 -2.62
C SER A 83 -13.14 1.91 -1.44
N TRP A 84 -11.88 1.96 -1.03
CA TRP A 84 -11.26 1.12 -0.01
C TRP A 84 -10.80 2.03 1.12
N ASN A 85 -11.26 1.79 2.36
CA ASN A 85 -10.99 2.68 3.51
C ASN A 85 -10.09 2.05 4.58
N GLU A 86 -9.54 0.89 4.27
CA GLU A 86 -8.70 0.13 5.18
C GLU A 86 -7.32 0.76 5.29
N ASN A 87 -6.73 0.60 6.46
CA ASN A 87 -5.31 0.89 6.66
C ASN A 87 -4.44 -0.08 5.85
N VAL A 88 -3.14 0.19 5.84
CA VAL A 88 -2.20 -0.53 5.01
C VAL A 88 -1.08 -1.16 5.83
N ILE A 89 -0.61 -2.29 5.33
CA ILE A 89 0.62 -2.95 5.74
C ILE A 89 1.62 -2.73 4.60
N VAL A 90 2.80 -2.22 4.93
CA VAL A 90 3.90 -2.00 3.98
C VAL A 90 5.04 -2.93 4.37
N THR A 91 5.54 -3.72 3.42
CA THR A 91 6.65 -4.65 3.64
C THR A 91 7.72 -4.51 2.56
N TRP A 92 8.97 -4.46 2.99
CA TRP A 92 10.15 -4.47 2.10
C TRP A 92 10.81 -5.84 2.08
N ASN A 93 10.68 -6.59 3.18
CA ASN A 93 11.18 -7.96 3.30
C ASN A 93 10.51 -8.65 4.50
N ARG A 94 10.91 -9.90 4.77
CA ARG A 94 10.33 -10.76 5.82
C ARG A 94 10.49 -10.27 7.26
N THR A 95 11.34 -9.28 7.49
CA THR A 95 11.65 -8.72 8.81
C THR A 95 11.35 -7.23 8.92
N THR A 96 11.09 -6.56 7.79
CA THR A 96 10.91 -5.12 7.70
C THR A 96 9.51 -4.82 7.21
N THR A 97 8.60 -4.64 8.16
CA THR A 97 7.19 -4.36 7.93
C THR A 97 6.71 -3.26 8.87
N LEU A 98 5.77 -2.44 8.40
CA LEU A 98 5.07 -1.47 9.22
C LEU A 98 3.58 -1.42 8.87
N LYS A 99 2.80 -0.82 9.77
CA LYS A 99 1.40 -0.47 9.56
C LYS A 99 1.24 1.04 9.52
N THR A 100 0.37 1.53 8.65
CA THR A 100 -0.02 2.95 8.64
C THR A 100 -1.39 3.14 8.03
N THR A 101 -1.90 4.36 8.03
CA THR A 101 -3.18 4.68 7.38
C THR A 101 -2.99 4.79 5.87
N LYS A 102 -4.05 4.52 5.12
CA LYS A 102 -4.06 4.70 3.66
C LYS A 102 -3.72 6.14 3.28
N GLU A 103 -4.22 7.11 4.05
CA GLU A 103 -3.99 8.52 3.83
C GLU A 103 -2.51 8.89 3.98
N ILE A 104 -1.84 8.37 5.01
CA ILE A 104 -0.40 8.60 5.23
C ILE A 104 0.41 7.96 4.10
N PHE A 105 0.09 6.71 3.75
CA PHE A 105 0.78 6.02 2.65
C PHE A 105 0.64 6.77 1.33
N ILE A 106 -0.58 7.14 0.92
CA ILE A 106 -0.80 7.87 -0.36
C ILE A 106 -0.10 9.24 -0.33
N LYS A 107 -0.17 9.96 0.79
CA LYS A 107 0.43 11.28 0.91
C LYS A 107 1.95 11.24 0.74
N TYR A 108 2.62 10.26 1.35
CA TYR A 108 4.08 10.15 1.37
C TYR A 108 4.59 8.90 0.63
N TRP A 109 3.91 8.48 -0.44
CA TRP A 109 4.17 7.18 -1.10
C TRP A 109 5.63 7.03 -1.52
N ASP A 110 6.27 8.13 -1.90
CA ASP A 110 7.65 8.23 -2.34
C ASP A 110 8.66 8.06 -1.21
N ASP A 111 8.29 8.32 0.04
CA ASP A 111 9.10 7.94 1.22
C ASP A 111 8.98 6.44 1.52
N PHE A 112 7.87 5.79 1.13
CA PHE A 112 7.71 4.34 1.27
C PHE A 112 8.37 3.57 0.13
N CYS A 113 8.41 4.14 -1.07
CA CYS A 113 8.82 3.46 -2.31
C CYS A 113 10.04 4.15 -2.93
N TYR A 114 11.25 3.78 -2.49
CA TYR A 114 12.47 4.42 -2.97
C TYR A 114 12.94 3.86 -4.32
N PRO A 115 13.11 4.72 -5.35
CA PRO A 115 13.57 4.29 -6.66
C PRO A 115 14.99 3.70 -6.58
N SER A 116 15.28 2.77 -7.48
CA SER A 116 16.54 2.01 -7.59
C SER A 116 16.95 1.15 -6.38
N SER A 117 16.18 1.18 -5.29
CA SER A 117 16.48 0.45 -4.05
C SER A 117 15.39 -0.56 -3.71
N ASP A 118 14.13 -0.14 -3.77
CA ASP A 118 13.06 -0.87 -3.10
C ASP A 118 12.19 -1.67 -4.06
N ASP A 119 11.99 -2.94 -3.75
CA ASP A 119 10.78 -3.67 -4.15
C ASP A 119 9.89 -3.76 -2.90
N VAL A 120 8.66 -3.24 -3.00
CA VAL A 120 7.76 -3.10 -1.84
C VAL A 120 6.42 -3.71 -2.15
N THR A 121 5.92 -4.52 -1.22
CA THR A 121 4.53 -5.01 -1.26
C THR A 121 3.71 -4.23 -0.23
N ILE A 122 2.63 -3.58 -0.71
CA ILE A 122 1.69 -2.82 0.11
C ILE A 122 0.35 -3.52 0.01
N ILE A 123 -0.23 -3.92 1.13
CA ILE A 123 -1.52 -4.63 1.17
C ILE A 123 -2.47 -3.93 2.13
N SER A 124 -3.75 -3.90 1.79
CA SER A 124 -4.77 -3.41 2.72
C SER A 124 -4.96 -4.38 3.89
N GLU A 125 -5.25 -3.88 5.10
CA GLU A 125 -5.40 -4.73 6.29
C GLU A 125 -6.53 -5.78 6.15
N GLU A 126 -7.55 -5.50 5.34
CA GLU A 126 -8.63 -6.46 5.03
C GLU A 126 -8.36 -7.30 3.77
N THR A 127 -7.17 -7.18 3.15
CA THR A 127 -6.77 -7.94 1.97
C THR A 127 -7.70 -7.75 0.76
N ASN A 128 -8.20 -6.53 0.62
CA ASN A 128 -9.07 -6.10 -0.47
C ASN A 128 -8.29 -5.53 -1.64
N TRP A 129 -7.04 -5.13 -1.44
CA TRP A 129 -6.15 -4.76 -2.52
C TRP A 129 -4.69 -4.98 -2.12
N VAL A 130 -3.85 -5.19 -3.12
CA VAL A 130 -2.39 -5.26 -3.00
C VAL A 130 -1.75 -4.43 -4.10
N MET A 131 -0.67 -3.75 -3.77
CA MET A 131 0.19 -3.03 -4.71
C MET A 131 1.60 -3.58 -4.62
N PHE A 132 2.18 -3.88 -5.78
CA PHE A 132 3.60 -4.20 -5.93
C PHE A 132 4.30 -2.99 -6.53
N TYR A 133 5.20 -2.37 -5.77
CA TYR A 133 6.14 -1.39 -6.30
C TYR A 133 7.46 -2.07 -6.64
N ARG A 134 8.07 -1.69 -7.77
CA ARG A 134 9.39 -2.16 -8.18
C ARG A 134 10.37 -1.01 -8.26
N HIS A 135 11.62 -1.29 -7.93
CA HIS A 135 12.70 -0.31 -7.86
C HIS A 135 12.93 0.45 -9.18
N PHE A 136 12.49 -0.08 -10.33
CA PHE A 136 12.52 0.61 -11.62
C PHE A 136 11.30 1.52 -11.86
N GLU A 137 10.71 2.07 -10.79
CA GLU A 137 9.68 3.11 -10.79
C GLU A 137 8.37 2.71 -11.47
N VAL A 138 7.93 1.48 -11.22
CA VAL A 138 6.60 1.03 -11.63
C VAL A 138 5.85 0.39 -10.48
N ALA A 139 4.53 0.51 -10.53
CA ALA A 139 3.64 -0.12 -9.58
C ALA A 139 2.54 -0.89 -10.31
N ASN A 140 2.13 -2.01 -9.74
CA ASN A 140 1.03 -2.82 -10.23
C ASN A 140 0.05 -3.06 -9.09
N ILE A 141 -1.23 -2.77 -9.31
CA ILE A 141 -2.25 -2.76 -8.27
C ILE A 141 -3.34 -3.77 -8.62
N TRP A 142 -3.68 -4.60 -7.65
CA TRP A 142 -4.75 -5.57 -7.73
C TRP A 142 -5.82 -5.19 -6.72
N THR A 143 -7.07 -5.06 -7.16
CA THR A 143 -8.21 -4.76 -6.30
C THR A 143 -9.23 -5.88 -6.34
N ARG A 144 -9.80 -6.27 -5.21
CA ARG A 144 -10.76 -7.36 -5.11
C ARG A 144 -11.98 -7.05 -5.97
N LYS A 145 -12.45 -8.03 -6.75
CA LYS A 145 -13.69 -7.95 -7.51
C LYS A 145 -14.81 -7.65 -6.53
N LYS A 146 -15.57 -6.57 -6.76
CA LYS A 146 -16.77 -6.30 -5.97
C LYS A 146 -17.78 -7.40 -6.30
N ASN A 147 -18.23 -8.14 -5.28
CA ASN A 147 -19.30 -9.11 -5.48
C ASN A 147 -20.56 -8.37 -5.93
N GLU A 148 -20.93 -8.52 -7.19
CA GLU A 148 -22.25 -8.12 -7.70
C GLU A 148 -23.31 -9.10 -7.20
N HIS A 149 -23.58 -9.15 -5.89
CA HIS A 149 -24.69 -9.93 -5.35
C HIS A 149 -25.75 -9.06 -4.68
N THR A 150 -26.76 -8.76 -5.51
CA THR A 150 -28.20 -8.61 -5.20
C THR A 150 -28.63 -7.53 -4.20
N THR A 151 -28.96 -6.36 -4.74
CA THR A 151 -30.11 -5.61 -4.22
C THR A 151 -31.38 -6.09 -4.93
N THR A 152 -31.84 -7.31 -4.63
CA THR A 152 -33.25 -7.65 -4.90
C THR A 152 -34.06 -7.06 -3.76
N ARG A 153 -34.46 -5.79 -3.91
CA ARG A 153 -35.53 -5.24 -3.07
C ARG A 153 -36.80 -6.01 -3.42
N PHE A 154 -37.24 -6.88 -2.51
CA PHE A 154 -38.63 -7.33 -2.49
C PHE A 154 -39.52 -6.10 -2.32
N SER A 155 -40.13 -5.65 -3.41
CA SER A 155 -41.37 -4.88 -3.34
C SER A 155 -42.47 -5.87 -2.97
N SER A 156 -42.78 -5.96 -1.68
CA SER A 156 -44.02 -6.59 -1.24
C SER A 156 -45.18 -5.75 -1.76
N ARG A 157 -45.97 -6.33 -2.66
CA ARG A 157 -47.37 -5.98 -2.84
C ARG A 157 -48.11 -6.30 -1.54
N ALA A 158 -48.70 -5.29 -0.92
CA ALA A 158 -49.99 -5.35 -0.23
C ALA A 158 -50.55 -3.92 -0.17
#